data_AF-A0A3C2A5T2-F1
#
_entry.id   AF-A0A3C2A5T2-F1
#
_cell.length_a   1.000
_cell.length_b   1.000
_cell.length_c   1.000
_cell.angle_alpha   90.00
_cell.angle_beta   90.00
_cell.angle_gamma   90.00
#
_symmetry.space_group_name_H-M   'P 1'
#
loop_
_entity.id
_entity.type
_entity.pdbx_description
1 polymer ?
#
loop_
_entity_poly.entity_id
_entity_poly.type
_entity_poly.pdbx_seq_one_letter_code
_entity_poly.pdbx_strand_id
1 'polypeptide(L)' 'KKEQLPAMQEEFQILTSKLVAGVPLVHVFSETNPGEGFQPVDTGLEDVFFTYIKADKAA' A
#
# COMPACT_ATOMS: atom_id res chain seq x y z
N LYS A 1 -2.00 -12.77 10.91
CA LYS A 1 -0.80 -13.60 11.17
C LYS A 1 0.34 -13.08 10.28
N LYS A 2 1.59 -13.01 10.75
CA LYS A 2 2.72 -12.43 9.98
C LYS A 2 2.95 -13.14 8.64
N GLU A 3 2.46 -14.36 8.48
CA GLU A 3 2.52 -15.13 7.22
C GLU A 3 1.64 -14.56 6.07
N GLN A 4 0.79 -13.56 6.30
CA GLN A 4 -0.08 -12.98 5.25
C GLN A 4 0.56 -11.79 4.51
N LEU A 5 1.61 -11.19 5.07
CA LEU A 5 2.29 -10.03 4.48
C LEU A 5 2.96 -10.31 3.11
N PRO A 6 3.62 -11.46 2.89
CA PRO A 6 4.23 -11.76 1.59
C PRO A 6 3.19 -11.92 0.47
N ALA A 7 2.08 -12.62 0.75
CA ALA A 7 0.99 -12.79 -0.23
C ALA A 7 0.32 -11.44 -0.56
N MET A 8 0.10 -10.58 0.45
CA MET A 8 -0.41 -9.22 0.21
C MET A 8 0.58 -8.34 -0.56
N GLN A 9 1.89 -8.56 -0.45
CA GLN A 9 2.90 -7.81 -1.23
C GLN A 9 2.91 -8.20 -2.71
N GLU A 10 2.55 -9.44 -3.05
CA GLU A 10 2.42 -9.89 -4.44
C GLU A 10 1.08 -9.50 -5.05
N GLU A 11 0.01 -9.45 -4.24
CA GLU A 11 -1.35 -9.19 -4.70
C GLU A 11 -1.70 -7.69 -4.73
N PHE A 12 -1.01 -6.85 -3.95
CA PHE A 12 -1.29 -5.42 -3.82
C PHE A 12 -0.07 -4.54 -4.06
N GLN A 13 -0.26 -3.43 -4.78
CA GLN A 13 0.80 -2.44 -4.99
C GLN A 13 0.98 -1.56 -3.74
N ILE A 14 1.72 -2.08 -2.75
CA ILE A 14 2.05 -1.33 -1.53
C ILE A 14 2.95 -0.14 -1.89
N LEU A 15 2.49 1.07 -1.58
CA LEU A 15 3.22 2.34 -1.72
C LEU A 15 4.09 2.60 -0.49
N THR A 16 3.50 2.54 0.70
CA THR A 16 4.19 2.77 1.97
C THR A 16 3.74 1.78 3.04
N SER A 17 4.64 1.47 3.97
CA SER A 17 4.34 0.70 5.17
C SER A 17 4.97 1.37 6.38
N LYS A 18 4.18 1.67 7.41
CA LYS A 18 4.64 2.30 8.65
C LYS A 18 4.03 1.63 9.87
N LEU A 19 4.67 1.79 11.02
CA LEU A 19 4.14 1.37 12.32
C LEU A 19 3.60 2.60 13.05
N VAL A 20 2.28 2.65 13.27
CA VAL A 20 1.62 3.72 14.00
C VAL A 20 1.13 3.14 15.32
N ALA A 21 1.67 3.63 16.45
CA ALA A 21 1.34 3.13 17.79
C ALA A 21 1.47 1.60 17.95
N GLY A 22 2.42 0.98 17.24
CA GLY A 22 2.62 -0.47 17.25
C GLY A 22 1.71 -1.26 16.30
N VAL A 23 0.81 -0.60 15.57
CA VAL A 23 -0.06 -1.20 14.56
C VAL A 23 0.54 -0.99 13.17
N PRO A 24 0.72 -2.05 12.36
CA PRO A 24 1.14 -1.91 10.97
C PRO A 24 0.06 -1.20 10.17
N LEU A 25 0.42 -0.10 9.53
CA LEU A 25 -0.39 0.64 8.57
C LEU A 25 0.29 0.58 7.21
N VAL A 26 -0.45 0.18 6.18
CA VAL A 26 0.03 0.12 4.80
C VAL A 26 -0.86 0.98 3.92
N HIS A 27 -0.25 1.73 3.01
CA HIS A 27 -0.96 2.39 1.91
C HIS A 27 -0.75 1.55 0.66
N VAL A 28 -1.88 1.19 0.03
CA VAL A 28 -1.91 0.38 -1.19
C VAL A 28 -2.50 1.23 -2.30
N PHE A 29 -1.84 1.21 -3.45
CA PHE A 29 -2.42 1.69 -4.70
C PHE A 29 -3.25 0.56 -5.31
N SER A 30 -4.51 0.85 -5.61
CA SER A 30 -5.40 -0.06 -6.35
C SER A 30 -6.41 0.76 -7.14
N GLU A 31 -6.62 0.41 -8.41
CA GLU A 31 -7.66 1.02 -9.24
C GLU A 31 -9.07 0.54 -8.86
N THR A 32 -9.16 -0.63 -8.20
CA THR A 32 -10.40 -1.25 -7.74
C THR A 32 -10.40 -1.41 -6.22
N ASN A 33 -11.58 -1.58 -5.61
CA ASN A 33 -11.67 -1.81 -4.16
C ASN A 33 -10.96 -3.12 -3.78
N PRO A 34 -9.85 -3.07 -3.00
CA PRO A 34 -9.06 -4.25 -2.64
C PRO A 34 -9.76 -5.19 -1.65
N GLY A 35 -10.92 -4.82 -1.10
CA GLY A 35 -11.76 -5.69 -0.27
C GLY A 35 -11.78 -5.30 1.21
N GLU A 36 -12.20 -6.24 2.06
CA GLU A 36 -12.33 -6.00 3.50
C GLU A 36 -11.00 -5.66 4.18
N GLY A 37 -11.05 -4.75 5.14
CA GLY A 37 -9.88 -4.28 5.89
C GLY A 37 -9.18 -3.08 5.27
N PHE A 38 -9.58 -2.65 4.07
CA PHE A 38 -9.12 -1.40 3.46
C PHE A 38 -10.17 -0.31 3.61
N GLN A 39 -9.69 0.92 3.74
CA GLN A 39 -10.52 2.11 3.72
C GLN A 39 -9.94 3.09 2.69
N PRO A 40 -10.80 3.77 1.91
CA PRO A 40 -10.34 4.85 1.07
C PRO A 40 -9.77 5.96 1.96
N VAL A 41 -8.61 6.46 1.57
CA VAL A 41 -7.92 7.57 2.25
C VAL A 41 -7.55 8.61 1.22
N ASP A 42 -7.49 9.87 1.63
CA ASP A 42 -6.98 10.94 0.78
C ASP A 42 -5.51 10.70 0.43
N THR A 43 -5.16 10.93 -0.83
CA THR A 43 -3.79 10.77 -1.32
C THR A 43 -2.93 11.94 -0.86
N GLY A 44 -1.90 11.62 -0.07
CA GLY A 44 -0.89 12.59 0.35
C GLY A 44 0.21 12.77 -0.70
N LEU A 45 1.10 13.75 -0.46
CA LEU A 45 2.30 13.97 -1.29
C LEU A 45 3.16 12.70 -1.36
N GLU A 46 3.29 11.99 -0.24
CA GLU A 46 4.04 10.73 -0.14
C GLU A 46 3.46 9.69 -1.10
N ASP A 47 2.14 9.52 -1.13
CA ASP A 47 1.47 8.54 -1.99
C ASP A 47 1.70 8.84 -3.47
N VAL A 48 1.57 10.10 -3.89
CA VAL A 48 1.83 10.52 -5.29
C VAL A 48 3.29 10.26 -5.67
N PHE A 49 4.22 10.64 -4.80
CA PHE A 49 5.66 10.46 -5.03
C PHE A 49 6.04 8.98 -5.17
N PHE A 50 5.58 8.13 -4.25
CA PHE A 50 5.88 6.69 -4.29
C PHE A 50 5.15 5.98 -5.42
N THR A 51 3.97 6.44 -5.83
CA THR A 51 3.29 5.92 -7.03
C THR A 51 4.12 6.16 -8.28
N TYR A 52 4.67 7.37 -8.44
CA TYR A 52 5.53 7.71 -9.59
C TYR A 52 6.82 6.87 -9.60
N ILE A 53 7.50 6.74 -8.45
CA ILE A 53 8.74 5.93 -8.36
C ILE A 53 8.49 4.44 -8.65
N LYS A 54 7.36 3.89 -8.16
CA LYS A 54 6.99 2.50 -8.44
C LYS A 54 6.69 2.29 -9.92
N ALA A 55 6.03 3.24 -10.57
CA ALA A 55 5.76 3.20 -12.01
C ALA A 55 7.05 3.28 -12.83
N ASP A 56 8.00 4.13 -12.44
CA ASP A 56 9.32 4.25 -13.08
C ASP A 56 10.15 2.97 -12.95
N LYS A 57 10.13 2.32 -11.77
CA LYS A 57 10.80 1.02 -11.58
C LYS A 57 10.17 -0.14 -12.33
N ALA A 58 8.94 0.01 -12.83
CA ALA A 58 8.23 -1.02 -13.60
C ALA A 58 8.39 -0.84 -15.12
N ALA A 59 9.03 0.25 -15.57
CA ALA A 59 9.37 0.53 -16.96
C ALA A 59 10.77 -0.01 -17.32
#